data_AF-A0A524LIR4-F1
#
_entry.id   AF-A0A524LIR4-F1
#
_cell.length_a   1.000
_cell.length_b   1.000
_cell.length_c   1.000
_cell.angle_alpha   90.00
_cell.angle_beta   90.00
_cell.angle_gamma   90.00
#
_symmetry.space_group_name_H-M   'P 1'
#
loop_
_entity.id
_entity.type
_entity.pdbx_description
1 polymer ?
#
loop_
_entity_poly.entity_id
_entity_poly.type
_entity_poly.pdbx_seq_one_letter_code
_entity_poly.pdbx_strand_id
1 'polypeptide(L)'
;MKHAKKSLTILATLALVFIIAFPLMTTTVDAASALEKEAAAIASIGDTFEILARGRGGYILEDMEEFEADYLTQMDLTFTIARRGERGVLLEVLDGHFSLNDTTFEFDEGLGVAGRPEEGRFNGTLVFGFRINVTGPNGEVAQLAFRGIVKRTQEHGPLLIMQGRLVLDDQVFVFRQIGRIHRI
;
A
#
# COMPACT_ATOMS: atom_id res chain seq x y z
N MET A 1 20.19 20.70 0.69
CA MET A 1 19.03 19.81 1.02
C MET A 1 18.16 19.43 -0.17
N LYS A 2 17.77 20.34 -1.09
CA LYS A 2 16.94 20.00 -2.27
C LYS A 2 17.54 18.95 -3.23
N HIS A 3 18.87 18.91 -3.37
CA HIS A 3 19.53 17.98 -4.28
C HIS A 3 19.57 16.54 -3.76
N ALA A 4 19.76 16.34 -2.45
CA ALA A 4 19.79 15.00 -1.85
C ALA A 4 18.42 14.31 -1.92
N LYS A 5 17.33 15.06 -1.70
CA LYS A 5 15.95 14.55 -1.88
C LYS A 5 15.70 14.11 -3.34
N LYS A 6 16.09 14.93 -4.33
CA LYS A 6 15.97 14.58 -5.75
C LYS A 6 16.77 13.33 -6.14
N SER A 7 18.00 13.19 -5.63
CA SER A 7 18.85 12.03 -5.92
C SER A 7 18.26 10.73 -5.39
N LEU A 8 17.65 10.75 -4.21
CA LEU A 8 17.01 9.59 -3.60
C LEU A 8 15.76 9.16 -4.38
N THR A 9 14.93 10.12 -4.82
CA THR A 9 13.76 9.85 -5.66
C THR A 9 14.16 9.26 -7.00
N ILE A 10 15.21 9.79 -7.64
CA ILE A 10 15.71 9.26 -8.92
C ILE A 10 16.23 7.82 -8.77
N LEU A 11 16.96 7.53 -7.69
CA LEU A 11 17.48 6.19 -7.43
C LEU A 11 16.36 5.17 -7.17
N ALA A 12 15.31 5.58 -6.44
CA ALA A 12 14.13 4.76 -6.19
C ALA A 12 13.32 4.52 -7.48
N THR A 13 13.17 5.53 -8.32
CA THR A 13 12.51 5.41 -9.63
C THR A 13 13.30 4.47 -10.55
N LEU A 14 14.63 4.58 -10.58
CA LEU A 14 15.49 3.68 -11.36
C LEU A 14 15.41 2.23 -10.89
N ALA A 15 15.40 1.99 -9.57
CA ALA A 15 15.22 0.64 -9.02
C ALA A 15 13.84 0.06 -9.37
N LEU A 16 12.79 0.89 -9.35
CA LEU A 16 11.44 0.47 -9.71
C LEU A 16 11.31 0.17 -11.21
N VAL A 17 11.91 1.00 -12.07
CA VAL A 17 11.98 0.76 -13.51
C VAL A 17 12.76 -0.52 -13.81
N PHE A 18 13.82 -0.83 -13.05
CA PHE A 18 14.57 -2.09 -13.19
C PHE A 18 13.73 -3.32 -12.82
N ILE A 19 12.88 -3.23 -11.80
CA ILE A 19 11.92 -4.29 -11.41
C ILE A 19 10.85 -4.50 -12.48
N ILE A 20 10.42 -3.42 -13.15
CA ILE A 20 9.45 -3.47 -14.25
C ILE A 20 10.09 -4.01 -15.55
N ALA A 21 11.38 -3.70 -15.77
CA ALA A 21 12.05 -3.94 -17.05
C ALA A 21 12.82 -5.26 -17.14
N PHE A 22 13.09 -5.98 -16.05
CA PHE A 22 13.77 -7.28 -16.10
C PHE A 22 12.77 -8.45 -16.05
N PRO A 23 12.50 -9.11 -17.20
CA PRO A 23 11.69 -10.31 -17.25
C PRO A 23 12.58 -11.49 -16.88
N LEU A 24 12.60 -11.90 -15.61
CA LEU A 24 13.16 -13.19 -15.25
C LEU A 24 12.13 -14.28 -15.53
N MET A 25 12.13 -14.68 -16.81
CA MET A 25 12.06 -16.05 -17.31
C MET A 25 11.15 -17.03 -16.55
N THR A 26 9.95 -17.28 -17.08
CA THR A 26 9.53 -18.59 -17.64
C THR A 26 8.12 -18.49 -18.27
N THR A 27 8.06 -18.79 -19.57
CA THR A 27 6.98 -19.41 -20.38
C THR A 27 5.54 -18.86 -20.40
N THR A 28 5.22 -18.27 -21.57
CA THR A 28 4.06 -18.46 -22.48
C THR A 28 2.63 -18.65 -21.95
N VAL A 29 1.82 -17.60 -22.17
CA VAL A 29 0.50 -17.54 -22.85
C VAL A 29 -0.46 -18.76 -22.74
N ASP A 30 -1.69 -18.41 -22.34
CA ASP A 30 -2.98 -19.13 -22.51
C ASP A 30 -3.49 -20.03 -21.36
N ALA A 31 -4.23 -19.40 -20.44
CA ALA A 31 -5.23 -20.04 -19.56
C ALA A 31 -6.15 -19.00 -18.89
N ALA A 32 -5.66 -17.77 -18.67
CA ALA A 32 -6.42 -16.72 -17.99
C ALA A 32 -7.24 -15.81 -18.93
N SER A 33 -7.14 -16.00 -20.24
CA SER A 33 -7.86 -15.23 -21.26
C SER A 33 -9.37 -15.53 -21.32
N ALA A 34 -9.84 -16.58 -20.63
CA ALA A 34 -11.11 -17.23 -20.96
C ALA A 34 -12.25 -17.19 -19.91
N LEU A 35 -12.10 -16.63 -18.69
CA LEU A 35 -13.13 -16.91 -17.65
C LEU A 35 -13.84 -15.81 -16.86
N GLU A 36 -13.44 -14.53 -16.78
CA GLU A 36 -14.25 -13.56 -15.99
C GLU A 36 -14.32 -12.13 -16.56
N LYS A 37 -14.50 -12.02 -17.88
CA LYS A 37 -15.16 -10.87 -18.49
C LYS A 37 -16.66 -10.97 -18.18
N GLU A 38 -17.14 -10.22 -17.18
CA GLU A 38 -18.43 -9.50 -17.17
C GLU A 38 -18.76 -9.02 -15.73
N ALA A 39 -18.91 -7.71 -15.57
CA ALA A 39 -19.41 -7.00 -14.38
C ALA A 39 -18.51 -6.81 -13.13
N ALA A 40 -17.17 -6.89 -13.24
CA ALA A 40 -16.32 -6.13 -12.32
C ALA A 40 -16.19 -4.70 -12.86
N ALA A 41 -16.63 -3.68 -12.13
CA ALA A 41 -16.41 -2.28 -12.50
C ALA A 41 -14.92 -2.09 -12.86
N ILE A 42 -14.65 -1.87 -14.15
CA ILE A 42 -13.28 -1.70 -14.64
C ILE A 42 -12.84 -0.32 -14.16
N ALA A 43 -11.96 -0.29 -13.15
CA ALA A 43 -11.29 0.93 -12.76
C ALA A 43 -10.47 1.45 -13.95
N SER A 44 -10.44 2.75 -14.15
CA SER A 44 -9.78 3.48 -15.25
C SER A 44 -8.62 4.31 -14.72
N ILE A 45 -7.69 4.69 -15.61
CA ILE A 45 -6.67 5.69 -15.27
C ILE A 45 -7.37 6.99 -14.91
N GLY A 46 -6.92 7.64 -13.83
CA GLY A 46 -7.53 8.85 -13.29
C GLY A 46 -8.70 8.59 -12.34
N ASP A 47 -9.16 7.34 -12.17
CA ASP A 47 -10.13 7.03 -11.12
C ASP A 47 -9.51 7.23 -9.75
N THR A 48 -10.27 7.86 -8.86
CA THR A 48 -9.87 8.14 -7.49
C THR A 48 -10.54 7.16 -6.53
N PHE A 49 -9.79 6.78 -5.51
CA PHE A 49 -10.20 5.83 -4.49
C PHE A 49 -9.83 6.34 -3.11
N GLU A 50 -10.62 5.93 -2.13
CA GLU A 50 -10.41 6.18 -0.71
C GLU A 50 -10.28 4.85 0.02
N ILE A 51 -9.28 4.72 0.90
CA ILE A 51 -9.15 3.63 1.86
C ILE A 51 -9.41 4.19 3.25
N LEU A 52 -10.38 3.59 3.94
CA LEU A 52 -10.65 3.81 5.35
C LEU A 52 -10.27 2.56 6.13
N ALA A 53 -9.34 2.69 7.07
CA ALA A 53 -8.82 1.55 7.81
C ALA A 53 -8.63 1.82 9.30
N ARG A 54 -8.77 0.75 10.08
CA ARG A 54 -8.53 0.76 11.52
C ARG A 54 -7.83 -0.51 11.96
N GLY A 55 -7.10 -0.45 13.05
CA GLY A 55 -6.30 -1.58 13.48
C GLY A 55 -5.53 -1.35 14.76
N ARG A 56 -4.47 -2.14 14.91
CA ARG A 56 -3.56 -2.12 16.06
C ARG A 56 -2.12 -2.05 15.61
N GLY A 57 -1.30 -1.35 16.37
CA GLY A 57 0.13 -1.23 16.16
C GLY A 57 0.92 -1.41 17.44
N GLY A 58 2.24 -1.52 17.29
CA GLY A 58 3.19 -1.86 18.34
C GLY A 58 4.62 -1.60 17.88
N TYR A 59 5.57 -1.76 18.79
CA TYR A 59 6.99 -1.72 18.43
C TYR A 59 7.48 -3.07 17.91
N ILE A 60 8.49 -3.05 17.05
CA ILE A 60 9.43 -4.17 16.98
C ILE A 60 10.58 -3.81 17.90
N LEU A 61 10.64 -4.42 19.08
CA LEU A 61 11.85 -4.39 19.93
C LEU A 61 12.73 -5.56 19.50
N GLU A 62 14.03 -5.32 19.30
CA GLU A 62 15.00 -6.33 18.80
C GLU A 62 15.05 -7.61 19.66
N ASP A 63 14.53 -7.56 20.89
CA ASP A 63 14.55 -8.66 21.88
C ASP A 63 13.18 -9.28 22.20
N MET A 64 12.09 -8.91 21.52
CA MET A 64 10.76 -9.48 21.77
C MET A 64 10.34 -10.50 20.71
N GLU A 65 10.07 -11.74 21.15
CA GLU A 65 9.49 -12.79 20.30
C GLU A 65 8.00 -12.54 19.94
N GLU A 66 7.32 -11.64 20.65
CA GLU A 66 5.89 -11.38 20.50
C GLU A 66 5.55 -9.92 20.17
N PHE A 67 4.59 -9.73 19.27
CA PHE A 67 4.02 -8.43 18.93
C PHE A 67 3.07 -7.96 20.04
N GLU A 68 3.39 -6.85 20.68
CA GLU A 68 2.51 -6.19 21.66
C GLU A 68 1.73 -5.04 21.00
N ALA A 69 0.41 -5.04 21.17
CA ALA A 69 -0.52 -4.20 20.42
C ALA A 69 -0.90 -2.92 21.20
N ASP A 70 0.08 -2.07 21.47
CA ASP A 70 -0.05 -0.89 22.35
C ASP A 70 -0.79 0.30 21.72
N TYR A 71 -0.88 0.33 20.40
CA TYR A 71 -1.42 1.47 19.66
C TYR A 71 -2.72 1.12 18.95
N LEU A 72 -3.72 1.99 19.05
CA LEU A 72 -4.80 2.07 18.09
C LEU A 72 -4.29 2.75 16.82
N THR A 73 -4.61 2.20 15.66
CA THR A 73 -4.26 2.85 14.39
C THR A 73 -5.49 3.18 13.59
N GLN A 74 -5.52 4.35 12.96
CA GLN A 74 -6.51 4.74 11.97
C GLN A 74 -5.79 5.23 10.70
N MET A 75 -6.39 5.02 9.54
CA MET A 75 -5.88 5.52 8.28
C MET A 75 -7.03 5.95 7.37
N ASP A 76 -6.88 7.13 6.79
CA ASP A 76 -7.58 7.60 5.61
C ASP A 76 -6.54 7.78 4.50
N LEU A 77 -6.79 7.21 3.32
CA LEU A 77 -5.88 7.35 2.19
C LEU A 77 -6.68 7.57 0.92
N THR A 78 -6.47 8.71 0.27
CA THR A 78 -6.97 8.99 -1.07
C THR A 78 -5.86 8.79 -2.11
N PHE A 79 -6.15 8.07 -3.19
CA PHE A 79 -5.19 7.79 -4.26
C PHE A 79 -5.87 7.67 -5.63
N THR A 80 -5.09 7.80 -6.70
CA THR A 80 -5.56 7.59 -8.08
C THR A 80 -4.78 6.50 -8.81
N ILE A 81 -5.39 5.91 -9.84
CA ILE A 81 -4.67 5.07 -10.80
C ILE A 81 -3.93 5.97 -11.79
N ALA A 82 -2.63 6.13 -11.58
CA ALA A 82 -1.79 6.98 -12.41
C ALA A 82 -1.40 6.31 -13.74
N ARG A 83 -1.07 5.00 -13.69
CA ARG A 83 -0.65 4.23 -14.88
C ARG A 83 -1.10 2.78 -14.80
N ARG A 84 -1.22 2.15 -15.97
CA ARG A 84 -1.49 0.71 -16.10
C ARG A 84 -0.34 0.01 -16.80
N GLY A 85 0.15 -1.06 -16.19
CA GLY A 85 1.03 -2.03 -16.81
C GLY A 85 0.26 -3.29 -17.19
N GLU A 86 0.97 -4.24 -17.80
CA GLU A 86 0.40 -5.52 -18.22
C GLU A 86 -0.13 -6.35 -17.03
N ARG A 87 0.57 -6.29 -15.88
CA ARG A 87 0.30 -7.14 -14.71
C ARG A 87 -0.27 -6.38 -13.50
N GLY A 88 -0.47 -5.07 -13.61
CA GLY A 88 -0.90 -4.24 -12.48
C GLY A 88 -1.05 -2.77 -12.80
N VAL A 89 -1.25 -1.97 -11.76
CA VAL A 89 -1.42 -0.52 -11.82
C VAL A 89 -0.47 0.19 -10.88
N LEU A 90 -0.02 1.37 -11.30
CA LEU A 90 0.67 2.33 -10.46
C LEU A 90 -0.37 3.25 -9.81
N LEU A 91 -0.21 3.45 -8.51
CA LEU A 91 -1.08 4.28 -7.69
C LEU A 91 -0.30 5.50 -7.21
N GLU A 92 -0.91 6.67 -7.30
CA GLU A 92 -0.36 7.91 -6.76
C GLU A 92 -1.21 8.35 -5.57
N VAL A 93 -0.56 8.59 -4.44
CA VAL A 93 -1.21 9.13 -3.24
C VAL A 93 -1.57 10.58 -3.51
N LEU A 94 -2.81 10.95 -3.20
CA LEU A 94 -3.31 12.30 -3.36
C LEU A 94 -3.37 13.03 -2.02
N ASP A 95 -3.89 12.35 -1.00
CA ASP A 95 -4.10 12.92 0.33
C ASP A 95 -4.34 11.80 1.35
N GLY A 96 -4.35 12.13 2.64
CA GLY A 96 -4.74 11.24 3.72
C GLY A 96 -3.92 11.44 4.98
N HIS A 97 -4.26 10.65 5.99
CA HIS A 97 -3.56 10.63 7.26
C HIS A 97 -3.45 9.22 7.82
N PHE A 98 -2.45 9.02 8.67
CA PHE A 98 -2.28 7.82 9.48
C PHE A 98 -2.13 8.24 10.94
N SER A 99 -2.81 7.57 11.86
CA SER A 99 -2.66 7.85 13.29
C SER A 99 -2.17 6.65 14.09
N LEU A 100 -1.43 6.96 15.15
CA LEU A 100 -1.08 6.07 16.25
C LEU A 100 -1.61 6.71 17.54
N ASN A 101 -2.68 6.13 18.10
CA ASN A 101 -3.49 6.75 19.15
C ASN A 101 -3.89 8.18 18.75
N ASP A 102 -3.45 9.18 19.52
CA ASP A 102 -3.75 10.60 19.32
C ASP A 102 -2.71 11.33 18.45
N THR A 103 -1.67 10.63 17.99
CA THR A 103 -0.65 11.20 17.11
C THR A 103 -1.04 10.98 15.65
N THR A 104 -1.23 12.06 14.90
CA THR A 104 -1.61 12.04 13.48
C THR A 104 -0.45 12.44 12.59
N PHE A 105 -0.23 11.68 11.54
CA PHE A 105 0.75 11.93 10.50
C PHE A 105 0.03 12.22 9.18
N GLU A 106 0.30 13.37 8.58
CA GLU A 106 -0.25 13.81 7.30
C GLU A 106 0.55 13.23 6.14
N PHE A 107 -0.12 12.90 5.03
CA PHE A 107 0.54 12.33 3.85
C PHE A 107 1.11 13.42 2.96
N ASP A 108 2.39 13.31 2.60
CA ASP A 108 3.06 14.28 1.73
C ASP A 108 3.11 13.77 0.28
N GLU A 109 3.92 12.74 0.04
CA GLU A 109 4.14 12.14 -1.27
C GLU A 109 4.22 10.63 -1.10
N GLY A 110 3.48 9.90 -1.92
CA GLY A 110 3.49 8.45 -1.87
C GLY A 110 3.15 7.79 -3.19
N LEU A 111 3.66 6.57 -3.34
CA LEU A 111 3.39 5.71 -4.48
C LEU A 111 2.93 4.35 -3.99
N GLY A 112 2.02 3.76 -4.74
CA GLY A 112 1.59 2.39 -4.53
C GLY A 112 1.56 1.59 -5.82
N VAL A 113 1.39 0.29 -5.65
CA VAL A 113 1.18 -0.66 -6.74
C VAL A 113 0.07 -1.60 -6.36
N ALA A 114 -0.72 -2.04 -7.33
CA ALA A 114 -1.70 -3.10 -7.15
C ALA A 114 -1.72 -4.05 -8.35
N GLY A 115 -1.96 -5.33 -8.09
CA GLY A 115 -1.99 -6.37 -9.12
C GLY A 115 -2.72 -7.63 -8.66
N ARG A 116 -2.90 -8.57 -9.59
CA ARG A 116 -3.46 -9.89 -9.30
C ARG A 116 -2.32 -10.88 -9.06
N PRO A 117 -2.36 -11.69 -7.99
CA PRO A 117 -1.39 -12.77 -7.83
C PRO A 117 -1.63 -13.85 -8.89
N GLU A 118 -0.56 -14.36 -9.50
CA GLU A 118 -0.63 -15.42 -10.53
C GLU A 118 -0.44 -16.83 -9.96
N GLU A 119 0.30 -16.96 -8.85
CA GLU A 119 0.53 -18.23 -8.13
C GLU A 119 0.69 -18.00 -6.61
N GLY A 120 0.24 -18.95 -5.79
CA GLY A 120 0.78 -19.22 -4.43
C GLY A 120 0.61 -18.18 -3.30
N ARG A 121 0.40 -18.72 -2.08
CA ARG A 121 0.45 -18.13 -0.71
C ARG A 121 -0.42 -16.90 -0.36
N PHE A 122 -0.82 -16.05 -1.31
CA PHE A 122 -1.69 -14.91 -1.03
C PHE A 122 -3.16 -15.31 -1.20
N ASN A 123 -3.88 -15.49 -0.09
CA ASN A 123 -5.31 -15.82 -0.09
C ASN A 123 -6.18 -14.56 -0.32
N GLY A 124 -5.91 -13.82 -1.40
CA GLY A 124 -6.59 -12.58 -1.75
C GLY A 124 -6.71 -12.39 -3.25
N THR A 125 -7.77 -11.69 -3.68
CA THR A 125 -8.09 -11.46 -5.10
C THR A 125 -7.17 -10.42 -5.74
N LEU A 126 -6.67 -9.47 -4.93
CA LEU A 126 -5.74 -8.44 -5.34
C LEU A 126 -4.71 -8.26 -4.23
N VAL A 127 -3.46 -7.97 -4.61
CA VAL A 127 -2.39 -7.57 -3.70
C VAL A 127 -2.06 -6.12 -4.02
N PHE A 128 -1.86 -5.30 -2.99
CA PHE A 128 -1.45 -3.92 -3.13
C PHE A 128 -0.43 -3.54 -2.07
N GLY A 129 0.30 -2.46 -2.32
CA GLY A 129 1.20 -1.88 -1.33
C GLY A 129 1.52 -0.44 -1.64
N PHE A 130 1.89 0.30 -0.61
CA PHE A 130 2.21 1.72 -0.66
C PHE A 130 3.47 2.02 0.13
N ARG A 131 4.18 3.05 -0.32
CA ARG A 131 5.24 3.73 0.42
C ARG A 131 4.96 5.22 0.36
N ILE A 132 4.80 5.83 1.52
CA ILE A 132 4.30 7.20 1.69
C ILE A 132 5.23 7.90 2.67
N ASN A 133 5.71 9.08 2.29
CA ASN A 133 6.35 9.99 3.23
C ASN A 133 5.26 10.73 3.99
N VAL A 134 5.41 10.84 5.29
CA VAL A 134 4.42 11.46 6.16
C VAL A 134 5.10 12.46 7.09
N THR A 135 4.36 13.50 7.48
CA THR A 135 4.83 14.52 8.40
C THR A 135 4.00 14.47 9.69
N GLY A 136 4.68 14.37 10.83
CA GLY A 136 4.04 14.37 12.15
C GLY A 136 3.72 15.77 12.67
N PRO A 137 3.04 15.86 13.83
CA PRO A 137 2.52 17.13 14.35
C PRO A 137 3.60 18.14 14.74
N ASN A 138 4.84 17.69 14.99
CA ASN A 138 5.97 18.56 15.33
C ASN A 138 6.89 18.82 14.11
N GLY A 139 6.45 18.44 12.90
CA GLY A 139 7.22 18.58 11.66
C GLY A 139 8.28 17.50 11.44
N GLU A 140 8.27 16.44 12.25
CA GLU A 140 9.07 15.24 12.05
C GLU A 140 8.68 14.52 10.76
N VAL A 141 9.68 14.05 10.01
CA VAL A 141 9.45 13.32 8.75
C VAL A 141 9.59 11.83 9.03
N ALA A 142 8.54 11.09 8.72
CA ALA A 142 8.51 9.64 8.85
C ALA A 142 8.17 8.98 7.51
N GLN A 143 8.31 7.66 7.47
CA GLN A 143 7.94 6.88 6.31
C GLN A 143 7.00 5.75 6.67
N LEU A 144 5.82 5.78 6.05
CA LEU A 144 4.81 4.73 6.13
C LEU A 144 5.00 3.77 4.95
N ALA A 145 5.06 2.47 5.23
CA ALA A 145 5.06 1.44 4.20
C ALA A 145 4.13 0.31 4.60
N PHE A 146 3.19 -0.05 3.72
CA PHE A 146 2.27 -1.15 3.98
C PHE A 146 1.97 -1.95 2.74
N ARG A 147 1.53 -3.19 2.98
CA ARG A 147 1.03 -4.12 1.97
C ARG A 147 -0.27 -4.72 2.45
N GLY A 148 -1.14 -5.03 1.52
CA GLY A 148 -2.43 -5.64 1.83
C GLY A 148 -2.95 -6.54 0.74
N ILE A 149 -4.02 -7.22 1.10
CA ILE A 149 -4.81 -8.05 0.19
C ILE A 149 -6.27 -7.61 0.22
N VAL A 150 -6.94 -7.77 -0.91
CA VAL A 150 -8.40 -7.67 -1.00
C VAL A 150 -9.00 -9.05 -0.83
N LYS A 151 -9.85 -9.22 0.18
CA LYS A 151 -10.64 -10.43 0.40
C LYS A 151 -12.11 -10.13 0.14
N ARG A 152 -12.72 -10.86 -0.80
CA ARG A 152 -14.18 -10.85 -0.98
C ARG A 152 -14.80 -11.71 0.11
N THR A 153 -15.85 -11.20 0.73
CA THR A 153 -16.68 -11.99 1.65
C THR A 153 -18.06 -12.15 1.03
N GLN A 154 -18.77 -13.24 1.35
CA GLN A 154 -20.09 -13.49 0.76
C GLN A 154 -21.16 -12.52 1.31
N GLU A 155 -21.00 -12.04 2.54
CA GLU A 155 -21.98 -11.21 3.24
C GLU A 155 -21.59 -9.72 3.33
N HIS A 156 -20.31 -9.39 3.10
CA HIS A 156 -19.81 -8.02 3.15
C HIS A 156 -19.03 -7.68 1.87
N GLY A 157 -19.03 -6.40 1.50
CA GLY A 157 -18.22 -5.87 0.41
C GLY A 157 -16.72 -6.18 0.55
N PRO A 158 -15.89 -5.80 -0.44
CA PRO A 158 -14.45 -6.10 -0.42
C PRO A 158 -13.79 -5.58 0.87
N LEU A 159 -13.15 -6.49 1.60
CA LEU A 159 -12.38 -6.16 2.80
C LEU A 159 -10.90 -6.08 2.46
N LEU A 160 -10.24 -5.07 3.01
CA LEU A 160 -8.79 -4.91 2.94
C LEU A 160 -8.17 -5.46 4.22
N ILE A 161 -7.18 -6.34 4.08
CA ILE A 161 -6.36 -6.81 5.19
C ILE A 161 -4.95 -6.32 4.95
N MET A 162 -4.44 -5.47 5.84
CA MET A 162 -3.20 -4.74 5.65
C MET A 162 -2.24 -4.95 6.81
N GLN A 163 -0.96 -4.94 6.49
CA GLN A 163 0.13 -4.91 7.45
C GLN A 163 1.17 -3.92 6.97
N GLY A 164 1.78 -3.20 7.88
CA GLY A 164 2.76 -2.19 7.52
C GLY A 164 3.64 -1.79 8.68
N ARG A 165 4.46 -0.78 8.42
CA ARG A 165 5.33 -0.15 9.38
C ARG A 165 5.41 1.36 9.15
N LEU A 166 5.60 2.09 10.24
CA LEU A 166 5.98 3.49 10.25
C LEU A 166 7.41 3.56 10.80
N VAL A 167 8.32 4.19 10.06
CA VAL A 167 9.70 4.44 10.49
C VAL A 167 9.82 5.93 10.81
N LEU A 168 10.11 6.23 12.08
CA LEU A 168 10.30 7.57 12.61
C LEU A 168 11.66 7.61 13.31
N ASP A 169 12.62 8.34 12.74
CA ASP A 169 14.02 8.33 13.18
C ASP A 169 14.56 6.90 13.36
N ASP A 170 14.95 6.53 14.59
CA ASP A 170 15.45 5.20 14.95
C ASP A 170 14.35 4.24 15.46
N GLN A 171 13.09 4.67 15.45
CA GLN A 171 11.95 3.89 15.92
C GLN A 171 11.16 3.27 14.76
N VAL A 172 10.79 1.99 14.92
CA VAL A 172 9.97 1.25 13.97
C VAL A 172 8.69 0.78 14.65
N PHE A 173 7.57 1.33 14.20
CA PHE A 173 6.25 0.89 14.59
C PHE A 173 5.71 -0.07 13.53
N VAL A 174 5.14 -1.19 13.93
CA VAL A 174 4.42 -2.09 13.04
C VAL A 174 2.93 -2.04 13.33
N PHE A 175 2.12 -2.25 12.29
CA PHE A 175 0.68 -2.26 12.42
C PHE A 175 0.01 -3.30 11.55
N ARG A 176 -1.18 -3.69 11.98
CA ARG A 176 -2.12 -4.55 11.25
C ARG A 176 -3.47 -3.88 11.24
N GLN A 177 -4.04 -3.70 10.04
CA GLN A 177 -5.29 -2.97 9.83
C GLN A 177 -6.28 -3.78 9.00
N ILE A 178 -7.56 -3.54 9.27
CA ILE A 178 -8.66 -3.94 8.41
C ILE A 178 -9.31 -2.66 7.88
N GLY A 179 -9.54 -2.62 6.58
CA GLY A 179 -10.12 -1.46 5.93
C GLY A 179 -11.14 -1.79 4.85
N ARG A 180 -11.68 -0.74 4.27
CA ARG A 180 -12.55 -0.76 3.09
C ARG A 180 -11.99 0.20 2.05
N ILE A 181 -12.36 -0.06 0.80
CA ILE A 181 -12.04 0.80 -0.32
C ILE A 181 -13.33 1.30 -0.97
N HIS A 182 -13.38 2.58 -1.26
CA HIS A 182 -14.45 3.24 -2.00
C HIS A 182 -13.88 3.91 -3.23
N ARG A 183 -14.68 3.97 -4.28
CA ARG A 183 -14.41 4.84 -5.44
C ARG A 183 -15.13 6.16 -5.18
N ILE A 184 -14.45 7.28 -5.41
CA ILE A 184 -14.97 8.64 -5.19
C ILE A 184 -14.92 9.48 -6.46
#